data_AF-A0AB33ZUM1-F1
#
_entry.id   AF-A0AB33ZUM1-F1
#
_cell.length_a   1.000
_cell.length_b   1.000
_cell.length_c   1.000
_cell.angle_alpha   90.00
_cell.angle_beta   90.00
_cell.angle_gamma   90.00
#
_symmetry.space_group_name_H-M   'P 1'
#
loop_
_entity.id
_entity.type
_entity.pdbx_description
1 polymer ?
#
loop_
_entity_poly.entity_id
_entity_poly.type
_entity_poly.pdbx_seq_one_letter_code
_entity_poly.pdbx_strand_id
1 'polypeptide(L)'
;MIPACQRIGDSKKYQKLLMDPDLSEYIIGRIMAHERAHVIPSIMRESGLSKEDAETIFLYIIHGSFAVNRAHHFVKDQKWSHDVKLLNKFTEAGYQNFKK
;
A
#
# COMPACT_ATOMS: atom_id res chain seq x y z
N MET A 1 -8.48 10.86 13.32
CA MET A 1 -7.86 9.59 13.76
C MET A 1 -6.60 9.39 12.91
N ILE A 2 -5.43 9.35 13.54
CA ILE A 2 -4.14 9.15 12.85
C ILE A 2 -4.05 7.64 12.52
N PRO A 3 -3.98 7.21 11.24
CA PRO A 3 -3.91 5.79 10.90
C PRO A 3 -2.69 5.12 11.57
N ALA A 4 -2.77 3.83 11.88
CA ALA A 4 -1.68 3.10 12.53
C ALA A 4 -0.33 3.27 11.80
N CYS A 5 -0.37 3.34 10.46
CA CYS A 5 0.79 3.61 9.61
C CYS A 5 1.39 5.03 9.79
N GLN A 6 0.62 6.02 10.24
CA GLN A 6 1.16 7.35 10.63
C GLN A 6 1.88 7.28 11.97
N ARG A 7 1.35 6.57 12.97
CA ARG A 7 1.95 6.50 14.31
C ARG A 7 3.32 5.79 14.35
N ILE A 8 3.52 4.84 13.45
CA ILE A 8 4.71 3.98 13.43
C ILE A 8 5.86 4.65 12.65
N GLY A 9 5.56 5.42 11.60
CA GLY A 9 6.56 6.11 10.78
C GLY A 9 7.34 7.22 11.50
N ASP A 10 6.70 7.94 12.43
CA ASP A 10 7.32 9.05 13.15
C ASP A 10 8.25 8.61 14.30
N SER A 11 8.26 7.31 14.63
CA SER A 11 9.13 6.77 15.66
C SER A 11 10.46 6.29 15.06
N LYS A 12 11.55 7.00 15.39
CA LYS A 12 12.92 6.60 15.02
C LYS A 12 13.26 5.14 15.40
N LYS A 13 12.61 4.58 16.44
CA LYS A 13 12.78 3.17 16.84
C LYS A 13 12.16 2.20 15.84
N TYR A 14 10.94 2.47 15.37
CA TYR A 14 10.23 1.60 14.43
C TYR A 14 10.66 1.81 12.98
N GLN A 15 11.17 3.00 12.64
CA GLN A 15 11.73 3.28 11.33
C GLN A 15 12.91 2.34 11.00
N LYS A 16 13.77 2.01 11.98
CA LYS A 16 14.86 1.03 11.78
C LYS A 16 14.35 -0.37 11.45
N LEU A 17 13.26 -0.81 12.08
CA LEU A 17 12.64 -2.12 11.82
C LEU A 17 11.95 -2.16 10.44
N LEU A 18 11.34 -1.04 10.02
CA LEU A 18 10.73 -0.90 8.70
C LEU A 18 11.75 -0.87 7.55
N MET A 19 12.96 -0.42 7.84
CA MET A 19 14.07 -0.36 6.87
C MET A 19 14.92 -1.63 6.86
N ASP A 20 14.68 -2.56 7.78
CA ASP A 20 15.37 -3.84 7.84
C ASP A 20 14.82 -4.76 6.72
N PRO A 21 15.66 -5.19 5.77
CA PRO A 21 15.24 -6.07 4.69
C PRO A 21 14.72 -7.42 5.19
N ASP A 22 15.25 -7.94 6.30
CA ASP A 22 14.85 -9.24 6.87
C ASP A 22 13.47 -9.17 7.56
N LEU A 23 13.04 -7.97 7.97
CA LEU A 23 11.73 -7.73 8.58
C LEU A 23 10.68 -7.19 7.60
N SER A 24 11.10 -6.68 6.44
CA SER A 24 10.22 -6.06 5.45
C SER A 24 9.10 -7.01 5.01
N GLU A 25 9.44 -8.25 4.66
CA GLU A 25 8.45 -9.26 4.23
C GLU A 25 7.51 -9.67 5.36
N TYR A 26 8.01 -9.78 6.61
CA TYR A 26 7.16 -10.04 7.77
C TYR A 26 6.14 -8.91 7.99
N ILE A 27 6.59 -7.65 7.91
CA ILE A 27 5.73 -6.48 8.08
C ILE A 27 4.69 -6.39 6.95
N ILE A 28 5.10 -6.60 5.70
CA ILE A 28 4.20 -6.66 4.54
C ILE A 28 3.14 -7.74 4.76
N GLY A 29 3.55 -8.96 5.14
CA GLY A 29 2.62 -10.06 5.43
C GLY A 29 1.61 -9.72 6.52
N ARG A 30 2.02 -9.01 7.57
CA ARG A 30 1.12 -8.52 8.63
C ARG A 30 0.14 -7.48 8.13
N ILE A 31 0.58 -6.53 7.30
CA ILE A 31 -0.29 -5.53 6.67
C ILE A 31 -1.30 -6.24 5.77
N MET A 32 -0.83 -7.14 4.91
CA MET A 32 -1.69 -7.89 4.00
C MET A 32 -2.77 -8.65 4.77
N ALA A 33 -2.39 -9.42 5.81
CA ALA A 33 -3.35 -10.18 6.60
C ALA A 33 -4.43 -9.30 7.25
N HIS A 34 -4.09 -8.07 7.66
CA HIS A 34 -5.03 -7.13 8.26
C HIS A 34 -5.95 -6.46 7.24
N GLU A 35 -5.38 -6.02 6.11
CA GLU A 35 -6.07 -5.20 5.10
C GLU A 35 -6.89 -6.03 4.11
N ARG A 36 -6.52 -7.30 3.90
CA ARG A 36 -7.09 -8.19 2.86
C ARG A 36 -8.61 -8.20 2.84
N ALA A 37 -9.26 -8.31 4.00
CA ALA A 37 -10.70 -8.40 4.13
C ALA A 37 -11.45 -7.12 3.72
N HIS A 38 -10.78 -5.97 3.77
CA HIS A 38 -11.36 -4.66 3.42
C HIS A 38 -10.98 -4.23 2.00
N VAL A 39 -9.72 -4.43 1.60
CA VAL A 39 -9.20 -3.89 0.34
C VAL A 39 -9.66 -4.70 -0.87
N ILE A 40 -9.66 -6.04 -0.81
CA ILE A 40 -10.09 -6.88 -1.95
C ILE A 40 -11.53 -6.56 -2.38
N PRO A 41 -12.52 -6.50 -1.48
CA PRO A 41 -13.87 -6.10 -1.87
C PRO A 41 -13.94 -4.69 -2.48
N SER A 42 -13.07 -3.76 -2.05
CA SER A 42 -13.02 -2.41 -2.64
C SER A 42 -12.51 -2.46 -4.07
N ILE A 43 -11.41 -3.18 -4.32
CA ILE A 43 -10.85 -3.37 -5.67
C ILE A 43 -11.92 -3.96 -6.59
N MET A 44 -12.58 -5.05 -6.18
CA MET A 44 -13.63 -5.69 -6.97
C MET A 44 -14.77 -4.71 -7.28
N ARG A 45 -15.25 -3.95 -6.30
CA ARG A 45 -16.34 -2.98 -6.48
C ARG A 45 -15.95 -1.83 -7.41
N GLU A 46 -14.72 -1.36 -7.33
CA GLU A 46 -14.23 -0.21 -8.09
C GLU A 46 -13.85 -0.57 -9.54
N SER A 47 -13.40 -1.80 -9.77
CA SER A 47 -12.88 -2.26 -11.07
C SER A 47 -13.79 -3.26 -11.80
N GLY A 48 -14.75 -3.90 -11.13
CA GLY A 48 -15.55 -4.99 -11.67
C GLY A 48 -14.80 -6.33 -11.82
N LEU A 49 -13.56 -6.41 -11.32
CA LEU A 49 -12.72 -7.59 -11.43
C LEU A 49 -13.21 -8.76 -10.56
N SER A 50 -12.78 -9.96 -10.95
CA SER A 50 -12.97 -11.17 -10.14
C SER A 50 -12.18 -11.05 -8.81
N LYS A 51 -12.52 -11.91 -7.85
CA LYS A 51 -11.77 -11.98 -6.58
C LYS A 51 -10.30 -12.37 -6.80
N GLU A 52 -10.03 -13.29 -7.72
CA GLU A 52 -8.68 -13.77 -8.03
C GLU A 52 -7.82 -12.65 -8.65
N ASP A 53 -8.38 -11.90 -9.59
CA ASP A 53 -7.71 -10.73 -10.17
C ASP A 53 -7.50 -9.64 -9.12
N ALA A 54 -8.51 -9.38 -8.28
CA ALA A 54 -8.39 -8.41 -7.20
C ALA A 54 -7.34 -8.80 -6.15
N GLU A 55 -7.14 -10.10 -5.88
CA GLU A 55 -6.07 -10.61 -5.04
C GLU A 55 -4.69 -10.35 -5.64
N THR A 56 -4.55 -10.53 -6.95
CA THR A 56 -3.30 -10.23 -7.69
C THR A 56 -2.98 -8.73 -7.65
N ILE A 57 -3.98 -7.88 -7.89
CA ILE A 57 -3.84 -6.42 -7.82
C ILE A 57 -3.52 -5.97 -6.38
N PHE A 58 -4.17 -6.56 -5.37
CA PHE A 58 -3.89 -6.28 -3.97
C PHE A 58 -2.44 -6.58 -3.59
N LEU A 59 -1.93 -7.76 -3.99
CA LEU A 59 -0.53 -8.13 -3.79
C LEU A 59 0.40 -7.07 -4.40
N TYR A 60 0.20 -6.73 -5.66
CA TYR A 60 1.02 -5.74 -6.35
C TYR A 60 0.99 -4.37 -5.65
N ILE A 61 -0.18 -3.87 -5.29
CA ILE A 61 -0.35 -2.55 -4.67
C ILE A 61 0.34 -2.47 -3.31
N ILE A 62 0.22 -3.50 -2.47
CA ILE A 62 0.85 -3.47 -1.14
C ILE A 62 2.38 -3.48 -1.28
N HIS A 63 2.95 -4.37 -2.10
CA HIS A 63 4.40 -4.41 -2.30
C HIS A 63 4.92 -3.13 -2.96
N GLY A 64 4.25 -2.63 -4.01
CA GLY A 64 4.63 -1.39 -4.68
C GLY A 64 4.53 -0.17 -3.75
N SER A 65 3.44 -0.06 -2.98
CA SER A 65 3.27 1.01 -2.00
C SER A 65 4.34 0.94 -0.91
N PHE A 66 4.65 -0.25 -0.39
CA PHE A 66 5.69 -0.41 0.63
C PHE A 66 7.07 -0.02 0.09
N ALA A 67 7.40 -0.45 -1.14
CA ALA A 67 8.67 -0.11 -1.78
C ALA A 67 8.86 1.41 -1.95
N VAL A 68 7.82 2.12 -2.40
CA VAL A 68 7.88 3.59 -2.52
C VAL A 68 7.97 4.26 -1.15
N ASN A 69 7.19 3.81 -0.16
CA ASN A 69 7.31 4.33 1.21
C ASN A 69 8.73 4.12 1.78
N ARG A 70 9.34 2.97 1.53
CA ARG A 70 10.72 2.66 1.95
C ARG A 70 11.75 3.54 1.25
N ALA A 71 11.59 3.82 -0.05
CA ALA A 71 12.47 4.74 -0.78
C ALA A 71 12.45 6.16 -0.19
N HIS A 72 11.31 6.57 0.37
CA HIS A 72 11.14 7.82 1.11
C HIS A 72 11.53 7.73 2.59
N HIS A 73 12.10 6.61 3.04
CA HIS A 73 12.39 6.35 4.46
C HIS A 73 11.16 6.53 5.35
N PHE A 74 9.96 6.30 4.81
CA PHE A 74 8.67 6.54 5.47
C PHE A 74 8.45 8.00 5.93
N VAL A 75 9.23 8.95 5.40
CA VAL A 75 9.07 10.38 5.68
C VAL A 75 8.02 10.98 4.74
N LYS A 76 7.01 11.65 5.32
CA LYS A 76 5.85 12.19 4.60
C LYS A 76 6.07 13.62 4.15
N ASP A 77 7.11 13.84 3.37
CA ASP A 77 7.41 15.14 2.80
C ASP A 77 6.60 15.43 1.52
N GLN A 78 6.89 16.56 0.88
CA GLN A 78 6.20 16.97 -0.35
C GLN A 78 6.48 16.02 -1.51
N LYS A 79 7.68 15.41 -1.58
CA LYS A 79 8.03 14.46 -2.63
C LYS A 79 7.28 13.15 -2.44
N TRP A 80 7.23 12.63 -1.21
CA TRP A 80 6.42 11.46 -0.87
C TRP A 80 4.94 11.67 -1.23
N SER A 81 4.38 12.84 -0.89
CA SER A 81 3.00 13.19 -1.22
C SER A 81 2.74 13.22 -2.73
N HIS A 82 3.69 13.73 -3.51
CA HIS A 82 3.63 13.70 -4.97
C HIS A 82 3.63 12.27 -5.50
N ASP A 83 4.58 11.44 -5.07
CA ASP A 83 4.76 10.07 -5.56
C ASP A 83 3.54 9.18 -5.20
N VAL A 84 2.99 9.31 -3.99
CA VAL A 84 1.75 8.58 -3.61
C VAL A 84 0.55 9.02 -4.45
N LYS A 85 0.40 10.32 -4.73
CA LYS A 85 -0.68 10.80 -5.59
C LYS A 85 -0.56 10.27 -7.03
N LEU A 86 0.66 10.18 -7.54
CA LEU A 86 0.92 9.58 -8.86
C LEU A 86 0.47 8.11 -8.90
N LEU A 87 0.85 7.32 -7.89
CA LEU A 87 0.47 5.90 -7.79
C LEU A 87 -1.05 5.71 -7.66
N ASN A 88 -1.71 6.54 -6.84
CA ASN A 88 -3.16 6.48 -6.68
C ASN A 88 -3.86 6.77 -8.01
N LYS A 89 -3.43 7.83 -8.72
CA LYS A 89 -3.99 8.17 -10.04
C LYS A 89 -3.80 7.06 -11.07
N PHE A 90 -2.61 6.42 -11.09
CA PHE A 90 -2.35 5.27 -11.95
C PHE A 90 -3.28 4.09 -11.64
N THR A 91 -3.44 3.79 -10.35
CA THR A 91 -4.27 2.68 -9.86
C THR A 91 -5.75 2.91 -10.15
N GLU A 92 -6.27 4.10 -9.83
CA GLU A 92 -7.66 4.49 -10.09
C GLU A 92 -7.99 4.46 -11.59
N ALA A 93 -7.09 4.97 -12.44
CA ALA A 93 -7.26 4.90 -13.88
C ALA A 93 -7.31 3.46 -14.39
N GLY A 94 -6.46 2.57 -13.83
CA GLY A 94 -6.51 1.13 -14.10
C GLY A 94 -7.87 0.53 -13.73
N TYR A 95 -8.39 0.83 -12.53
CA TYR A 95 -9.70 0.33 -12.09
C TYR A 95 -10.82 0.77 -13.03
N GLN A 96 -10.86 2.06 -13.41
CA GLN A 96 -11.89 2.55 -14.33
C GLN A 96 -11.81 1.91 -15.71
N ASN A 97 -10.62 1.50 -16.16
CA ASN A 97 -10.47 0.82 -17.45
C ASN A 97 -11.03 -0.61 -17.43
N PHE A 98 -10.96 -1.31 -16.30
CA PHE A 98 -11.55 -2.65 -16.15
C PHE A 98 -13.07 -2.62 -15.95
N LYS A 99 -13.58 -1.50 -15.42
CA LYS A 99 -15.00 -1.31 -15.15
C LYS A 99 -15.76 -1.20 -16.48
N LYS A 100 -16.39 -2.30 -16.89
CA LYS A 100 -17.31 -2.35 -18.03
C LYS A 100 -18.65 -1.72 -17.69
#